data_AF-A0A843KQU2-F1
#
_entry.id   AF-A0A843KQU2-F1
#
_cell.length_a   1.000
_cell.length_b   1.000
_cell.length_c   1.000
_cell.angle_alpha   90.00
_cell.angle_beta   90.00
_cell.angle_gamma   90.00
#
_symmetry.space_group_name_H-M   'P 1'
#
loop_
_entity.id
_entity.type
_entity.pdbx_description
1 polymer ?
#
loop_
_entity_poly.entity_id
_entity_poly.type
_entity_poly.pdbx_seq_one_letter_code
_entity_poly.pdbx_strand_id
1 'polypeptide(L)' 'MDEKKKCEYCGKDAIGLQSLEGSFAYVCPDHADGLLLALKPGEKKVFGACVLERYPVTDS' A
#
# COMPACT_ATOMS: atom_id res chain seq x y z
N MET A 1 3.09 15.27 -9.38
CA MET A 1 1.83 15.30 -8.62
C MET A 1 1.59 13.88 -8.16
N ASP A 2 2.21 13.49 -7.05
CA ASP A 2 1.87 12.22 -6.40
C ASP A 2 0.59 12.49 -5.62
N GLU A 3 -0.55 12.19 -6.24
CA GLU A 3 -1.83 12.19 -5.55
C GLU A 3 -1.71 11.17 -4.42
N LYS A 4 -1.38 11.64 -3.20
CA LYS A 4 -1.32 10.82 -1.99
C LYS A 4 -2.64 10.09 -1.87
N LYS A 5 -2.64 8.81 -2.24
CA LYS A 5 -3.84 8.00 -2.20
C LYS A 5 -4.26 7.86 -0.76
N LYS A 6 -5.55 7.97 -0.51
CA LYS A 6 -6.10 7.83 0.84
C LYS A 6 -6.49 6.39 1.08
N CYS A 7 -6.37 5.97 2.32
CA CYS A 7 -6.80 4.67 2.76
C CYS A 7 -8.32 4.57 2.65
N GLU A 8 -8.78 3.51 2.00
CA GLU A 8 -10.22 3.31 1.75
C GLU A 8 -11.01 3.02 3.03
N TYR A 9 -10.34 2.57 4.09
CA TYR A 9 -10.95 2.24 5.37
C TYR A 9 -11.13 3.45 6.29
N CYS A 10 -10.13 4.33 6.37
CA CYS A 10 -10.11 5.41 7.36
C CYS A 10 -9.79 6.80 6.79
N GLY A 11 -9.52 6.92 5.49
CA GLY A 11 -9.24 8.19 4.82
C GLY A 11 -7.88 8.84 5.16
N LYS A 12 -7.01 8.16 5.91
CA LYS A 12 -5.62 8.60 6.18
C LYS A 12 -4.76 8.43 4.93
N ASP A 13 -3.56 8.99 4.91
CA ASP A 13 -2.59 8.74 3.84
C ASP A 13 -2.28 7.24 3.73
N ALA A 14 -2.51 6.68 2.54
CA ALA A 14 -2.14 5.31 2.23
C ALA A 14 -0.62 5.23 2.07
N ILE A 15 -0.03 4.22 2.68
CA ILE A 15 1.41 3.94 2.57
C ILE A 15 1.70 3.00 1.40
N GLY A 16 0.65 2.45 0.78
CA GLY A 16 0.75 1.51 -0.31
C GLY A 16 -0.61 0.99 -0.75
N LEU A 17 -0.53 0.04 -1.68
CA LEU A 17 -1.65 -0.70 -2.24
C LEU A 17 -1.46 -2.19 -1.93
N GLN A 18 -2.52 -2.82 -1.46
CA GLN A 18 -2.60 -4.26 -1.42
C GLN A 18 -3.73 -4.75 -2.32
N SER A 19 -3.44 -5.77 -3.13
CA SER A 19 -4.40 -6.51 -3.92
C SER A 19 -4.45 -7.93 -3.41
N LEU A 20 -5.61 -8.35 -2.93
CA LEU A 20 -5.87 -9.70 -2.45
C LEU A 20 -7.04 -10.26 -3.28
N GLU A 21 -6.83 -11.43 -3.88
CA GLU A 21 -7.87 -12.18 -4.61
C GLU A 21 -8.69 -11.32 -5.61
N GLY A 22 -8.01 -10.44 -6.36
CA GLY A 22 -8.63 -9.62 -7.41
C GLY A 22 -9.22 -8.29 -6.95
N SER A 23 -9.21 -7.99 -5.65
CA SER A 23 -9.61 -6.68 -5.11
C SER A 23 -8.38 -5.87 -4.73
N PHE A 24 -8.28 -4.63 -5.18
CA PHE A 24 -7.21 -3.69 -4.83
C PHE A 24 -7.72 -2.64 -3.87
N ALA A 25 -7.00 -2.43 -2.76
CA ALA A 25 -7.33 -1.42 -1.76
C ALA A 25 -6.09 -0.63 -1.36
N TYR A 26 -6.27 0.68 -1.21
CA TYR A 26 -5.27 1.57 -0.66
C TYR A 26 -5.33 1.53 0.86
N VAL A 27 -4.20 1.31 1.50
CA VAL A 27 -4.14 1.07 2.94
C VAL A 27 -3.07 1.94 3.62
N CYS A 28 -3.45 2.51 4.76
CA CYS A 28 -2.55 3.26 5.65
C CYS A 28 -1.78 2.27 6.55
N PRO A 29 -0.77 2.70 7.33
CA PRO A 29 0.07 1.76 8.09
C PRO A 29 -0.70 1.01 9.18
N ASP A 30 -1.88 1.50 9.54
CA ASP A 30 -2.77 0.90 10.53
C ASP A 30 -3.64 -0.22 9.92
N HIS A 31 -4.06 -0.06 8.66
CA HIS A 31 -4.89 -1.02 7.91
C HIS A 31 -4.09 -1.86 6.91
N ALA A 32 -2.79 -1.58 6.77
CA ALA A 32 -1.91 -2.31 5.89
C ALA A 32 -1.65 -3.70 6.45
N ASP A 33 -1.66 -4.69 5.56
CA ASP A 33 -1.28 -6.04 5.96
C ASP A 33 0.18 -6.05 6.46
N GLY A 34 0.48 -6.95 7.41
CA GLY A 34 1.82 -7.10 7.95
C GLY A 34 2.87 -7.34 6.86
N LEU A 35 2.47 -7.97 5.75
CA LEU A 35 3.34 -8.15 4.59
C LEU A 35 3.69 -6.83 3.90
N LEU A 36 2.74 -5.92 3.73
CA LEU A 36 2.99 -4.59 3.17
C LEU A 36 3.85 -3.75 4.14
N LEU A 37 3.61 -3.88 5.44
CA LEU A 37 4.41 -3.24 6.48
C LEU A 37 5.86 -3.75 6.55
N ALA A 38 6.09 -5.00 6.15
CA ALA A 38 7.43 -5.58 6.05
C ALA A 38 8.16 -5.15 4.76
N LEU A 39 7.46 -4.65 3.74
CA LEU A 39 8.09 -4.11 2.53
C LEU A 39 8.80 -2.80 2.82
N LYS A 40 9.90 -2.56 2.11
CA LYS A 40 10.58 -1.26 2.14
C LYS A 40 9.75 -0.21 1.38
N PRO A 41 9.81 1.08 1.75
CA PRO A 41 9.15 2.12 0.98
C PRO A 41 9.70 2.18 -0.44
N GLY A 42 8.82 2.13 -1.44
CA GLY A 42 9.16 2.01 -2.86
C GLY A 42 9.29 0.56 -3.36
N GLU A 43 9.12 -0.43 -2.48
CA GLU A 43 9.22 -1.84 -2.84
C GLU A 43 7.85 -2.42 -3.23
N LYS A 44 7.87 -3.27 -4.26
CA LYS A 44 6.69 -3.99 -4.75
C LYS A 44 6.95 -5.48 -4.73
N LYS A 45 5.97 -6.23 -4.25
CA LYS A 45 6.01 -7.68 -4.19
C LYS A 45 4.72 -8.28 -4.73
N VAL A 46 4.87 -9.25 -5.61
CA VAL A 46 3.75 -9.95 -6.24
C VAL A 46 3.81 -11.42 -5.86
N PHE A 47 2.72 -11.92 -5.29
CA PHE A 47 2.54 -13.30 -4.86
C PHE A 47 1.40 -13.93 -5.68
N GLY A 48 1.72 -14.35 -6.90
CA GLY A 48 0.72 -14.90 -7.83
C GLY A 48 -0.37 -13.88 -8.15
N ALA A 49 -1.57 -14.09 -7.61
CA ALA A 49 -2.71 -13.18 -7.77
C ALA A 49 -2.72 -12.00 -6.76
N CYS A 50 -1.88 -12.03 -5.73
CA CYS A 50 -1.80 -10.96 -4.73
C CYS A 50 -0.68 -9.97 -5.07
N VAL A 51 -0.95 -8.67 -4.98
CA VAL A 51 0.03 -7.61 -5.29
C VAL A 51 0.14 -6.69 -4.09
N LEU A 52 1.33 -6.51 -3.55
CA LEU A 52 1.62 -5.61 -2.44
C LEU A 52 2.63 -4.58 -2.94
N GLU A 53 2.26 -3.31 -2.93
CA GLU A 53 3.09 -2.22 -3.43
C GLU A 53 3.18 -1.15 -2.36
N ARG A 54 4.37 -0.91 -1.83
CA ARG A 54 4.59 0.15 -0.83
C ARG A 54 5.10 1.40 -1.51
N TYR A 55 4.45 2.52 -1.24
CA TYR A 55 4.84 3.80 -1.82
C TYR A 55 6.17 4.28 -1.25
N PRO A 56 7.01 4.93 -2.09
CA PRO A 56 8.21 5.58 -1.62
C PRO A 56 7.82 6.72 -0.68
N VAL A 57 8.55 6.88 0.41
CA VAL A 57 8.44 8.09 1.23
C VAL A 57 9.13 9.18 0.42
N THR A 58 8.34 10.04 -0.21
CA THR A 58 8.84 11.29 -0.79
C THR A 58 9.16 12.23 0.36
N ASP A 59 10.33 12.02 0.96
CA ASP A 59 11.01 13.02 1.78
C ASP A 59 11.33 14.19 0.84
N SER A 60 10.56 15.27 0.96
CA SER A 60 10.72 16.52 0.20
C SER A 60 11.23 17.60 1.12
#